data_AF-A0A969F207-F1
#
_entry.id   AF-A0A969F207-F1
#
_cell.length_a   1.000
_cell.length_b   1.000
_cell.length_c   1.000
_cell.angle_alpha   90.00
_cell.angle_beta   90.00
_cell.angle_gamma   90.00
#
_symmetry.space_group_name_H-M   'P 1'
#
loop_
_entity.id
_entity.type
_entity.pdbx_description
1 polymer ?
#
loop_
_entity_poly.entity_id
_entity_poly.type
_entity_poly.pdbx_seq_one_letter_code
_entity_poly.pdbx_strand_id
1 'polypeptide(L)'
;MPTGQTLAASLPADTVKALDGYLAGQGGSVAALAQLKPSLVATQLAVARLTGLGYFAAFGLDQYYMARAETRPILELERVEDQMALLTSPPMDVQADMVKITLEQMDEIEAMVADMVVAWLSGDDVALRALFDEQSPQTEAYQAFNRRLLDDRNVGMATTIQGYLATPGTYFVLVGAAHLAGPGSIVDVLQSRGVGGKRIYSDDTW
;
A
#
# COMPACT_ATOMS: atom_id res chain seq x y z
N MET A 1 7.17 -11.02 16.54
CA MET A 1 6.13 -11.20 17.58
C MET A 1 6.70 -10.83 18.93
N PRO A 2 5.91 -10.38 19.92
CA PRO A 2 6.34 -10.34 21.32
C PRO A 2 6.77 -11.74 21.79
N THR A 3 7.74 -11.81 22.71
CA THR A 3 8.24 -13.09 23.24
C THR A 3 7.10 -13.91 23.85
N GLY A 4 6.95 -15.16 23.41
CA GLY A 4 5.94 -16.09 23.91
C GLY A 4 4.54 -15.97 23.28
N GLN A 5 4.31 -15.02 22.36
CA GLN A 5 3.08 -14.98 21.56
C GLN A 5 3.24 -15.76 20.25
N THR A 6 2.12 -16.28 19.74
CA THR A 6 2.04 -16.93 18.42
C THR A 6 0.98 -16.25 17.57
N LEU A 7 1.08 -16.40 16.25
CA LEU A 7 0.07 -15.92 15.30
C LEU A 7 -1.35 -16.32 15.71
N ALA A 8 -1.56 -17.60 16.05
CA ALA A 8 -2.87 -18.11 16.44
C ALA A 8 -3.40 -17.46 17.73
N ALA A 9 -2.53 -17.14 18.69
CA ALA A 9 -2.91 -16.48 19.94
C ALA A 9 -3.21 -14.97 19.75
N SER A 10 -2.78 -14.38 18.64
CA SER A 10 -2.98 -12.96 18.32
C SER A 10 -4.16 -12.70 17.38
N LEU A 11 -4.92 -13.74 17.02
CA LEU A 11 -6.05 -13.67 16.09
C LEU A 11 -7.34 -14.14 16.78
N PRO A 12 -8.51 -13.60 16.39
CA PRO A 12 -9.81 -14.19 16.75
C PRO A 12 -9.90 -15.64 16.29
N ALA A 13 -10.61 -16.48 17.06
CA ALA A 13 -10.72 -17.92 16.76
C ALA A 13 -11.28 -18.21 15.35
N ASP A 14 -12.27 -17.43 14.92
CA ASP A 14 -12.85 -17.57 13.57
C ASP A 14 -11.84 -17.17 12.48
N THR A 15 -11.02 -16.14 12.72
CA THR A 15 -9.94 -15.74 11.81
C THR A 15 -8.86 -16.82 11.73
N VAL A 16 -8.49 -17.46 12.85
CA VAL A 16 -7.55 -18.59 12.85
C VAL A 16 -8.11 -19.74 12.00
N LYS A 17 -9.39 -20.08 12.18
CA LYS A 17 -10.05 -21.15 11.42
C LYS A 17 -10.09 -20.84 9.92
N ALA A 18 -10.43 -19.61 9.55
CA ALA A 18 -10.43 -19.17 8.15
C ALA A 18 -9.03 -19.21 7.53
N LEU A 19 -8.03 -18.70 8.26
CA LEU A 19 -6.64 -18.72 7.81
C LEU A 19 -6.11 -20.15 7.63
N ASP A 20 -6.40 -21.05 8.58
CA ASP A 20 -5.97 -22.44 8.49
C ASP A 20 -6.61 -23.16 7.30
N GLY A 21 -7.91 -22.94 7.07
CA GLY A 21 -8.60 -23.45 5.88
C GLY A 21 -7.99 -22.96 4.58
N TYR A 22 -7.69 -21.65 4.47
CA TYR A 22 -7.06 -21.06 3.30
C TYR A 22 -5.65 -21.63 3.05
N LEU A 23 -4.83 -21.75 4.10
CA LEU A 23 -3.48 -22.29 4.01
C LEU A 23 -3.48 -23.78 3.68
N ALA A 24 -4.41 -24.57 4.24
CA ALA A 24 -4.51 -26.00 3.97
C ALA A 24 -4.78 -26.28 2.48
N GLY A 25 -5.60 -25.45 1.82
CA GLY A 25 -5.82 -25.51 0.36
C GLY A 25 -4.55 -25.30 -0.48
N GLN A 26 -3.51 -24.73 0.12
CA GLN A 26 -2.20 -24.48 -0.50
C GLN A 26 -1.07 -25.35 0.07
N GLY A 27 -1.40 -26.35 0.91
CA GLY A 27 -0.42 -27.22 1.55
C GLY A 27 0.32 -26.60 2.75
N GLY A 28 -0.16 -25.47 3.28
CA GLY A 28 0.37 -24.79 4.45
C GLY A 28 -0.45 -25.03 5.73
N SER A 29 -0.02 -24.42 6.84
CA SER A 29 -0.77 -24.38 8.11
C SER A 29 -0.43 -23.13 8.91
N VAL A 30 -1.33 -22.71 9.81
CA VAL A 30 -1.07 -21.57 10.71
C VAL A 30 0.16 -21.81 11.59
N ALA A 31 0.41 -23.07 11.97
CA ALA A 31 1.57 -23.45 12.78
C ALA A 31 2.91 -23.12 12.09
N ALA A 32 2.99 -23.26 10.76
CA ALA A 32 4.18 -22.90 10.00
C ALA A 32 4.49 -21.39 10.04
N LEU A 33 3.47 -20.57 10.31
CA LEU A 33 3.57 -19.11 10.38
C LEU A 33 3.59 -18.59 11.83
N ALA A 34 3.72 -19.47 12.83
CA ALA A 34 3.47 -19.14 14.24
C ALA A 34 4.28 -17.94 14.78
N GLN A 35 5.48 -17.70 14.26
CA GLN A 35 6.37 -16.60 14.72
C GLN A 35 6.26 -15.32 13.89
N LEU A 36 5.46 -15.33 12.82
CA LEU A 36 5.21 -14.15 12.01
C LEU A 36 4.18 -13.24 12.70
N LYS A 37 4.35 -11.93 12.49
CA LYS A 37 3.36 -10.93 12.89
C LYS A 37 2.10 -11.06 12.01
N PRO A 38 0.88 -10.87 12.54
CA PRO A 38 -0.33 -10.96 11.73
C PRO A 38 -0.32 -10.03 10.51
N SER A 39 0.21 -8.81 10.63
CA SER A 39 0.30 -7.90 9.47
C SER A 39 1.20 -8.43 8.35
N LEU A 40 2.33 -9.06 8.71
CA LEU A 40 3.23 -9.69 7.73
C LEU A 40 2.60 -10.91 7.06
N VAL A 41 1.74 -11.64 7.79
CA VAL A 41 0.93 -12.72 7.21
C VAL A 41 -0.07 -12.13 6.22
N ALA A 42 -0.84 -11.12 6.61
CA ALA A 42 -1.77 -10.43 5.73
C ALA A 42 -1.09 -9.92 4.43
N THR A 43 0.05 -9.23 4.56
CA THR A 43 0.82 -8.75 3.39
C THR A 43 1.22 -9.91 2.46
N GLN A 44 1.72 -11.03 3.00
CA GLN A 44 2.13 -12.17 2.18
C GLN A 44 0.94 -12.84 1.49
N LEU A 45 -0.20 -12.98 2.16
CA LEU A 45 -1.41 -13.53 1.55
C LEU A 45 -1.88 -12.66 0.38
N ALA A 46 -1.94 -11.34 0.57
CA ALA A 46 -2.31 -10.40 -0.47
C ALA A 46 -1.33 -10.45 -1.67
N VAL A 47 -0.01 -10.43 -1.41
CA VAL A 47 1.01 -10.53 -2.47
C VAL A 47 0.92 -11.87 -3.21
N ALA A 48 0.75 -12.99 -2.50
CA ALA A 48 0.61 -14.31 -3.11
C ALA A 48 -0.64 -14.38 -4.00
N ARG A 49 -1.75 -13.80 -3.55
CA ARG A 49 -2.99 -13.75 -4.33
C ARG A 49 -2.86 -12.91 -5.59
N LEU A 50 -2.28 -11.71 -5.49
CA LEU A 50 -1.97 -10.85 -6.65
C LEU A 50 -1.02 -11.56 -7.63
N THR A 51 0.00 -12.23 -7.12
CA THR A 51 0.94 -13.03 -7.92
C THR A 51 0.22 -14.15 -8.67
N GLY A 52 -0.71 -14.85 -8.01
CA GLY A 52 -1.54 -15.90 -8.62
C GLY A 52 -2.46 -15.37 -9.73
N LEU A 53 -2.79 -14.08 -9.70
CA LEU A 53 -3.53 -13.38 -10.76
C LEU A 53 -2.62 -12.82 -11.87
N GLY A 54 -1.30 -13.03 -11.79
CA GLY A 54 -0.32 -12.57 -12.78
C GLY A 54 0.28 -11.19 -12.50
N TYR A 55 -0.03 -10.56 -11.36
CA TYR A 55 0.56 -9.29 -10.95
C TYR A 55 1.88 -9.52 -10.21
N PHE A 56 2.97 -9.56 -10.97
CA PHE A 56 4.32 -9.73 -10.43
C PHE A 56 4.99 -8.36 -10.20
N ALA A 57 5.57 -8.16 -9.02
CA ALA A 57 6.35 -6.96 -8.70
C ALA A 57 7.52 -6.70 -9.68
N ALA A 58 8.06 -7.76 -10.29
CA ALA A 58 9.09 -7.67 -11.32
C ALA A 58 8.63 -6.91 -12.59
N PHE A 59 7.32 -6.82 -12.83
CA PHE A 59 6.73 -6.07 -13.94
C PHE A 59 6.20 -4.69 -13.52
N GLY A 60 6.40 -4.30 -12.25
CA GLY A 60 5.96 -3.02 -11.73
C GLY A 60 6.74 -1.82 -12.30
N LEU A 61 6.12 -0.63 -12.20
CA LEU A 61 6.73 0.61 -12.68
C LEU A 61 8.05 0.94 -11.98
N ASP A 62 8.19 0.60 -10.70
CA ASP A 62 9.42 0.79 -9.94
C ASP A 62 10.60 0.08 -10.59
N GLN A 63 10.45 -1.21 -10.89
CA GLN A 63 11.48 -2.01 -11.55
C GLN A 63 11.73 -1.51 -12.98
N TYR A 64 10.66 -1.14 -13.70
CA TYR A 64 10.75 -0.60 -15.04
C TYR A 64 11.60 0.67 -15.11
N TYR A 65 11.38 1.62 -14.19
CA TYR A 65 12.10 2.90 -14.15
C TYR A 65 13.48 2.77 -13.49
N MET A 66 13.65 1.93 -12.46
CA MET A 66 14.97 1.65 -11.89
C MET A 66 15.95 1.09 -12.92
N ALA A 67 15.50 0.16 -13.77
CA ALA A 67 16.32 -0.37 -14.87
C ALA A 67 16.69 0.69 -15.94
N ARG A 68 15.97 1.82 -15.99
CA ARG A 68 16.15 2.93 -16.94
C ARG A 68 16.78 4.17 -16.32
N ALA A 69 17.11 4.12 -15.02
CA ALA A 69 17.74 5.24 -14.35
C ALA A 69 19.12 5.55 -14.96
N GLU A 70 19.78 4.56 -15.57
CA GLU A 70 21.14 4.67 -16.12
C GLU A 70 22.11 5.20 -15.05
N THR A 71 22.62 6.42 -15.21
CA THR A 71 23.50 7.08 -14.23
C THR A 71 22.76 8.12 -13.38
N ARG A 72 21.43 8.26 -13.52
CA ARG A 72 20.64 9.22 -12.75
C ARG A 72 20.60 8.78 -11.27
N PRO A 73 20.86 9.68 -10.31
CA PRO A 73 20.75 9.36 -8.90
C PRO A 73 19.33 8.92 -8.54
N ILE A 74 19.22 7.84 -7.76
CA ILE A 74 17.96 7.44 -7.12
C ILE A 74 17.92 8.11 -5.76
N LEU A 75 16.85 8.89 -5.53
CA LEU A 75 16.64 9.63 -4.30
C LEU A 75 15.42 9.05 -3.58
N GLU A 76 15.53 8.92 -2.26
CA GLU A 76 14.46 8.40 -1.41
C GLU A 76 13.52 9.53 -0.98
N LEU A 77 12.21 9.35 -1.15
CA LEU A 77 11.22 10.27 -0.57
C LEU A 77 10.99 10.01 0.93
N GLU A 78 11.20 8.76 1.34
CA GLU A 78 11.05 8.24 2.69
C GLU A 78 12.00 7.05 2.87
N ARG A 79 12.39 6.76 4.13
CA ARG A 79 13.31 5.67 4.41
C ARG A 79 12.59 4.33 4.37
N VAL A 80 13.27 3.29 3.91
CA VAL A 80 12.74 1.92 3.91
C VAL A 80 12.38 1.45 5.32
N GLU A 81 13.16 1.83 6.34
CA GLU A 81 12.89 1.44 7.72
C GLU A 81 11.56 2.02 8.24
N ASP A 82 11.22 3.24 7.82
CA ASP A 82 9.98 3.91 8.24
C ASP A 82 8.76 3.20 7.63
N GLN A 83 8.83 2.84 6.35
CA GLN A 83 7.79 2.03 5.68
C GLN A 83 7.61 0.67 6.36
N MET A 84 8.71 0.01 6.70
CA MET A 84 8.67 -1.29 7.37
C MET A 84 8.10 -1.21 8.79
N ALA A 85 8.39 -0.13 9.51
CA ALA A 85 7.81 0.11 10.82
C ALA A 85 6.29 0.27 10.74
N LEU A 86 5.77 0.98 9.73
CA LEU A 86 4.34 1.16 9.53
C LEU A 86 3.62 -0.16 9.26
N LEU A 87 4.21 -1.06 8.47
CA LEU A 87 3.60 -2.36 8.19
C LEU A 87 3.72 -3.35 9.34
N THR A 88 4.77 -3.26 10.16
CA THR A 88 5.06 -4.28 11.19
C THR A 88 4.71 -3.85 12.62
N SER A 89 4.45 -2.57 12.86
CA SER A 89 4.16 -2.02 14.19
C SER A 89 2.77 -1.40 14.39
N PRO A 90 1.71 -1.70 13.60
CA PRO A 90 0.36 -1.35 14.02
C PRO A 90 -0.02 -2.03 15.35
N PRO A 91 -1.00 -1.51 16.09
CA PRO A 91 -1.63 -2.22 17.20
C PRO A 91 -2.07 -3.64 16.83
N MET A 92 -2.01 -4.59 17.76
CA MET A 92 -2.21 -6.01 17.45
C MET A 92 -3.62 -6.33 16.94
N ASP A 93 -4.63 -5.62 17.44
CA ASP A 93 -6.00 -5.64 16.94
C ASP A 93 -6.09 -5.19 15.48
N VAL A 94 -5.41 -4.10 15.11
CA VAL A 94 -5.30 -3.66 13.71
C VAL A 94 -4.61 -4.73 12.86
N GLN A 95 -3.53 -5.35 13.34
CA GLN A 95 -2.87 -6.42 12.61
C GLN A 95 -3.77 -7.65 12.42
N ALA A 96 -4.62 -7.97 13.41
CA ALA A 96 -5.59 -9.05 13.31
C ALA A 96 -6.69 -8.72 12.29
N ASP A 97 -7.19 -7.48 12.29
CA ASP A 97 -8.14 -6.99 11.30
C ASP A 97 -7.55 -7.08 9.89
N MET A 98 -6.28 -6.73 9.69
CA MET A 98 -5.60 -6.89 8.39
C MET A 98 -5.68 -8.33 7.87
N VAL A 99 -5.44 -9.34 8.72
CA VAL A 99 -5.56 -10.76 8.31
C VAL A 99 -6.99 -11.10 7.95
N LYS A 100 -7.95 -10.69 8.78
CA LYS A 100 -9.38 -10.94 8.55
C LYS A 100 -9.85 -10.35 7.22
N ILE A 101 -9.61 -9.07 6.99
CA ILE A 101 -9.99 -8.34 5.76
C ILE A 101 -9.35 -8.99 4.54
N THR A 102 -8.06 -9.31 4.65
CA THR A 102 -7.32 -9.96 3.55
C THR A 102 -7.98 -11.28 3.17
N LEU A 103 -8.39 -12.11 4.14
CA LEU A 103 -9.10 -13.37 3.88
C LEU A 103 -10.50 -13.14 3.29
N GLU A 104 -11.25 -12.15 3.80
CA GLU A 104 -12.58 -11.79 3.30
C GLU A 104 -12.55 -11.31 1.84
N GLN A 105 -11.46 -10.66 1.42
CA GLN A 105 -11.29 -10.10 0.08
C GLN A 105 -10.67 -11.06 -0.94
N MET A 106 -10.28 -12.29 -0.55
CA MET A 106 -9.53 -13.21 -1.44
C MET A 106 -10.25 -13.49 -2.76
N ASP A 107 -11.57 -13.60 -2.74
CA ASP A 107 -12.38 -13.91 -3.91
C ASP A 107 -12.68 -12.67 -4.77
N GLU A 108 -12.68 -11.48 -4.15
CA GLU A 108 -13.06 -10.21 -4.79
C GLU A 108 -11.86 -9.42 -5.33
N ILE A 109 -10.65 -9.73 -4.86
CA ILE A 109 -9.42 -8.98 -5.18
C ILE A 109 -9.14 -8.86 -6.68
N GLU A 110 -9.56 -9.82 -7.51
CA GLU A 110 -9.41 -9.73 -8.95
C GLU A 110 -10.25 -8.58 -9.54
N ALA A 111 -11.52 -8.51 -9.15
CA ALA A 111 -12.42 -7.43 -9.56
C ALA A 111 -11.95 -6.08 -9.00
N MET A 112 -11.57 -6.04 -7.72
CA MET A 112 -11.06 -4.83 -7.07
C MET A 112 -9.82 -4.27 -7.77
N VAL A 113 -8.89 -5.14 -8.18
CA VAL A 113 -7.69 -4.72 -8.92
C VAL A 113 -8.05 -4.25 -10.32
N ALA A 114 -8.98 -4.94 -11.01
CA ALA A 114 -9.43 -4.51 -12.33
C ALA A 114 -10.05 -3.11 -12.29
N ASP A 115 -10.91 -2.83 -11.31
CA ASP A 115 -11.52 -1.51 -11.12
C ASP A 115 -10.47 -0.44 -10.79
N MET A 116 -9.48 -0.79 -9.95
CA MET A 116 -8.38 0.12 -9.63
C MET A 116 -7.51 0.43 -10.87
N VAL A 117 -7.24 -0.56 -11.73
CA VAL A 117 -6.51 -0.34 -12.99
C VAL A 117 -7.31 0.57 -13.93
N VAL A 118 -8.62 0.36 -14.04
CA VAL A 118 -9.49 1.21 -14.87
C VAL A 118 -9.47 2.66 -14.36
N ALA A 119 -9.67 2.87 -13.05
CA ALA A 119 -9.66 4.20 -12.45
C ALA A 119 -8.29 4.89 -12.60
N TRP A 120 -7.20 4.14 -12.43
CA TRP A 120 -5.84 4.65 -12.61
C TRP A 120 -5.57 5.07 -14.05
N LEU A 121 -5.91 4.23 -15.04
CA LEU A 121 -5.65 4.51 -16.46
C LEU A 121 -6.51 5.64 -17.02
N SER A 122 -7.74 5.81 -16.51
CA SER A 122 -8.61 6.93 -16.89
C SER A 122 -8.25 8.24 -16.18
N GLY A 123 -7.41 8.19 -15.15
CA GLY A 123 -7.12 9.33 -14.29
C GLY A 123 -8.31 9.77 -13.43
N ASP A 124 -9.23 8.86 -13.12
CA ASP A 124 -10.38 9.13 -12.25
C ASP A 124 -9.97 9.05 -10.77
N ASP A 125 -9.48 10.19 -10.25
CA ASP A 125 -9.05 10.32 -8.86
C ASP A 125 -10.18 10.04 -7.85
N VAL A 126 -11.44 10.29 -8.24
CA VAL A 126 -12.61 10.10 -7.35
C VAL A 126 -12.89 8.61 -7.21
N ALA A 127 -12.97 7.89 -8.34
CA ALA A 127 -13.14 6.44 -8.33
C ALA A 127 -11.97 5.74 -7.62
N LEU A 128 -10.73 6.16 -7.92
CA LEU A 128 -9.55 5.59 -7.27
C LEU A 128 -9.57 5.80 -5.76
N ARG A 129 -9.97 6.98 -5.29
CA ARG A 129 -10.09 7.26 -3.85
C ARG A 129 -11.19 6.43 -3.19
N ALA A 130 -12.37 6.33 -3.82
CA ALA A 130 -13.48 5.54 -3.29
C ALA A 130 -13.09 4.08 -3.09
N LEU A 131 -12.36 3.49 -4.04
CA LEU A 131 -11.86 2.11 -3.92
C LEU A 131 -10.97 1.92 -2.68
N PHE A 132 -10.12 2.89 -2.32
CA PHE A 132 -9.29 2.78 -1.10
C PHE A 132 -10.09 2.98 0.20
N ASP A 133 -11.09 3.86 0.20
CA ASP A 133 -11.90 4.14 1.39
C ASP A 133 -12.89 3.01 1.69
N GLU A 134 -13.53 2.41 0.67
CA GLU A 134 -14.50 1.31 0.82
C GLU A 134 -13.89 0.04 1.42
N GLN A 135 -12.59 -0.16 1.22
CA GLN A 135 -11.86 -1.36 1.67
C GLN A 135 -11.41 -1.29 3.14
N SER A 136 -11.67 -0.17 3.82
CA SER A 136 -11.11 0.12 5.13
C SER A 136 -12.15 -0.06 6.25
N PRO A 137 -11.86 -0.87 7.28
CA PRO A 137 -12.64 -0.88 8.51
C PRO A 137 -12.82 0.51 9.09
N GLN A 138 -14.02 0.74 9.62
CA GLN A 138 -14.40 2.02 10.22
C GLN A 138 -14.10 2.07 11.72
N THR A 139 -13.25 1.17 12.24
CA THR A 139 -12.79 1.24 13.62
C THR A 139 -11.82 2.41 13.78
N GLU A 140 -11.86 3.09 14.93
CA GLU A 140 -10.99 4.23 15.20
C GLU A 140 -9.50 3.86 15.07
N ALA A 141 -9.12 2.67 15.55
CA ALA A 141 -7.76 2.16 15.47
C ALA A 141 -7.30 1.95 14.01
N TYR A 142 -8.18 1.40 13.16
CA TYR A 142 -7.86 1.20 11.74
C TYR A 142 -7.82 2.52 10.97
N GLN A 143 -8.74 3.44 11.24
CA GLN A 143 -8.69 4.79 10.65
C GLN A 143 -7.41 5.54 11.04
N ALA A 144 -6.99 5.43 12.31
CA ALA A 144 -5.71 6.00 12.76
C ALA A 144 -4.51 5.33 12.07
N PHE A 145 -4.55 4.02 11.84
CA PHE A 145 -3.55 3.31 11.06
C PHE A 145 -3.50 3.80 9.60
N ASN A 146 -4.65 3.89 8.93
CA ASN A 146 -4.75 4.38 7.55
C ASN A 146 -4.22 5.81 7.39
N ARG A 147 -4.54 6.71 8.33
CA ARG A 147 -3.99 8.07 8.34
C ARG A 147 -2.45 8.05 8.36
N ARG A 148 -1.85 7.17 9.16
CA ARG A 148 -0.38 7.02 9.21
C ARG A 148 0.18 6.35 7.94
N LEU A 149 -0.58 5.42 7.35
CA LEU A 149 -0.19 4.68 6.14
C LEU A 149 -0.26 5.54 4.87
N LEU A 150 -1.09 6.59 4.85
CA LEU A 150 -1.31 7.45 3.69
C LEU A 150 -1.07 8.93 4.01
N ASP A 151 -1.96 9.59 4.74
CA ASP A 151 -1.95 11.05 4.92
C ASP A 151 -0.64 11.58 5.51
N ASP A 152 -0.15 10.99 6.60
CA ASP A 152 1.08 11.43 7.26
C ASP A 152 2.30 11.24 6.34
N ARG A 153 2.32 10.15 5.57
CA ARG A 153 3.36 9.90 4.57
C ARG A 153 3.27 10.87 3.40
N ASN A 154 2.07 11.23 2.94
CA ASN A 154 1.88 12.23 1.89
C ASN A 154 2.49 13.58 2.31
N VAL A 155 2.27 13.98 3.58
CA VAL A 155 2.87 15.19 4.15
C VAL A 155 4.40 15.11 4.20
N GLY A 156 4.95 13.96 4.63
CA GLY A 156 6.39 13.71 4.65
C GLY A 156 7.01 13.75 3.26
N MET A 157 6.49 12.96 2.33
CA MET A 157 6.94 12.90 0.93
C MET A 157 6.83 14.25 0.24
N ALA A 158 5.72 14.99 0.42
CA ALA A 158 5.57 16.33 -0.14
C ALA A 158 6.64 17.30 0.40
N THR A 159 7.02 17.17 1.67
CA THR A 159 8.12 17.95 2.26
C THR A 159 9.46 17.63 1.60
N THR A 160 9.75 16.34 1.40
CA THR A 160 10.96 15.90 0.69
C THR A 160 10.98 16.40 -0.76
N ILE A 161 9.85 16.30 -1.47
CA ILE A 161 9.69 16.80 -2.85
C ILE A 161 9.96 18.30 -2.92
N GLN A 162 9.39 19.09 -1.99
CA GLN A 162 9.66 20.53 -1.94
C GLN A 162 11.14 20.85 -1.70
N GLY A 163 11.81 20.07 -0.85
CA GLY A 163 13.26 20.18 -0.64
C GLY A 163 14.04 19.99 -1.93
N TYR A 164 13.66 19.01 -2.75
CA TYR A 164 14.29 18.79 -4.07
C TYR A 164 13.97 19.90 -5.07
N LEU A 165 12.71 20.36 -5.13
CA LEU A 165 12.31 21.45 -6.02
C LEU A 165 12.99 22.79 -5.70
N ALA A 166 13.51 22.96 -4.49
CA ALA A 166 14.30 24.14 -4.11
C ALA A 166 15.75 24.11 -4.66
N THR A 167 16.16 23.02 -5.30
CA THR A 167 17.49 22.86 -5.90
C THR A 167 17.41 22.82 -7.43
N PRO A 168 18.46 23.27 -8.17
CA PRO A 168 18.43 23.25 -9.62
C PRO A 168 18.34 21.83 -10.19
N GLY A 169 17.39 21.59 -11.09
CA GLY A 169 17.28 20.32 -11.80
C GLY A 169 15.86 20.01 -12.23
N THR A 170 15.70 18.82 -12.81
CA THR A 170 14.40 18.23 -13.11
C THR A 170 14.32 16.89 -12.41
N TYR A 171 13.27 16.70 -11.63
CA TYR A 171 13.02 15.50 -10.86
C TYR A 171 11.91 14.69 -11.50
N PHE A 172 12.13 13.39 -11.63
CA PHE A 172 11.09 12.42 -11.93
C PHE A 172 10.73 11.71 -10.62
N VAL A 173 9.48 11.85 -10.18
CA VAL A 173 9.01 11.32 -8.90
C VAL A 173 8.06 10.16 -9.16
N LEU A 174 8.34 9.00 -8.57
CA LEU A 174 7.51 7.81 -8.64
C LEU A 174 6.96 7.50 -7.23
N VAL A 175 5.64 7.36 -7.12
CA VAL A 175 4.91 7.02 -5.89
C VAL A 175 3.72 6.12 -6.22
N GLY A 176 3.23 5.38 -5.22
CA GLY A 176 2.04 4.55 -5.38
C GLY A 176 0.78 5.37 -5.67
N ALA A 177 -0.15 4.79 -6.43
CA ALA A 177 -1.39 5.43 -6.89
C ALA A 177 -2.23 6.04 -5.75
N ALA A 178 -2.29 5.37 -4.59
CA ALA A 178 -2.99 5.85 -3.39
C ALA A 178 -2.49 7.21 -2.87
N HIS A 179 -1.26 7.60 -3.20
CA HIS A 179 -0.67 8.87 -2.76
C HIS A 179 -1.00 10.06 -3.66
N LEU A 180 -1.68 9.83 -4.79
CA LEU A 180 -1.87 10.83 -5.84
C LEU A 180 -3.31 11.35 -5.96
N ALA A 181 -4.29 10.67 -5.38
CA ALA A 181 -5.69 10.96 -5.57
C ALA A 181 -6.39 11.49 -4.31
N GLY A 182 -7.23 12.52 -4.50
CA GLY A 182 -8.12 13.07 -3.48
C GLY A 182 -7.47 14.03 -2.47
N PRO A 183 -8.27 14.53 -1.51
CA PRO A 183 -7.79 15.41 -0.44
C PRO A 183 -6.70 14.74 0.40
N GLY A 184 -5.67 15.51 0.75
CA GLY A 184 -4.51 15.01 1.50
C GLY A 184 -3.52 14.19 0.68
N SER A 185 -3.73 14.03 -0.63
CA SER A 185 -2.73 13.46 -1.55
C SER A 185 -1.45 14.32 -1.60
N ILE A 186 -0.36 13.76 -2.10
CA ILE A 186 0.89 14.52 -2.30
C ILE A 186 0.65 15.75 -3.19
N VAL A 187 -0.17 15.61 -4.24
CA VAL A 187 -0.49 16.70 -5.16
C VAL A 187 -1.26 17.81 -4.44
N ASP A 188 -2.28 17.46 -3.66
CA ASP A 188 -3.08 18.40 -2.86
C ASP A 188 -2.20 19.13 -1.81
N VAL A 189 -1.35 18.38 -1.11
CA VAL A 189 -0.41 18.96 -0.12
C VAL A 189 0.57 19.92 -0.81
N LEU A 190 1.15 19.56 -1.96
CA LEU A 190 2.05 20.44 -2.69
C LEU A 190 1.36 21.73 -3.18
N GLN A 191 0.14 21.61 -3.73
CA GLN A 191 -0.66 22.75 -4.17
C GLN A 191 -0.99 23.70 -3.01
N SER A 192 -1.39 23.17 -1.85
CA SER A 192 -1.67 23.98 -0.65
C SER A 192 -0.44 24.75 -0.14
N ARG A 193 0.76 24.30 -0.50
CA ARG A 193 2.04 24.95 -0.18
C ARG A 193 2.59 25.80 -1.33
N GLY A 194 1.78 26.10 -2.34
CA GLY A 194 2.15 26.99 -3.44
C GLY A 194 2.96 26.34 -4.56
N VAL A 195 3.11 25.00 -4.57
CA VAL A 195 3.73 24.26 -5.67
C VAL A 195 2.64 23.87 -6.67
N GLY A 196 2.58 24.60 -7.78
CA GLY A 196 1.65 24.31 -8.88
C GLY A 196 2.13 23.19 -9.79
N GLY A 197 1.20 22.60 -10.53
CA GLY A 197 1.48 21.59 -11.55
C GLY A 197 0.36 21.49 -12.57
N LYS A 198 0.65 20.89 -13.72
CA LYS A 198 -0.33 20.57 -14.76
C LYS A 198 -0.42 19.05 -14.86
N ARG A 199 -1.64 18.50 -14.80
CA ARG A 199 -1.88 17.09 -15.12
C ARG A 199 -1.68 16.88 -16.63
N ILE A 200 -1.01 15.78 -16.96
CA ILE A 200 -0.59 15.40 -18.31
C ILE A 200 -1.26 14.07 -18.62
N TYR A 201 -2.03 13.99 -19.69
CA TYR A 201 -2.66 12.76 -20.17
C TYR A 201 -1.87 12.16 -21.33
N SER A 202 -2.02 10.85 -21.56
CA SER A 202 -1.29 10.14 -22.62
C SER A 202 -1.68 10.58 -24.03
N ASP A 203 -2.86 11.17 -24.19
CA ASP A 203 -3.39 11.72 -25.43
C ASP A 203 -3.17 13.24 -25.56
N ASP A 204 -2.55 13.88 -24.56
CA ASP A 204 -2.13 15.27 -24.70
C ASP A 204 -1.06 15.38 -25.79
N THR A 205 -1.35 16.18 -26.82
CA THR A 205 -0.37 16.59 -27.83
C THR A 205 0.38 17.83 -27.34
N TRP A 206 1.72 17.74 -27.29
CA TRP A 206 2.63 18.80 -26.86
C TRP A 206 3.27 19.51 -28.05
#